data_AF-A0A0K8P9W4-F1
#
_entry.id   AF-A0A0K8P9W4-F1
#
_cell.length_a   1.000
_cell.length_b   1.000
_cell.length_c   1.000
_cell.angle_alpha   90.00
_cell.angle_beta   90.00
_cell.angle_gamma   90.00
#
_symmetry.space_group_name_H-M   'P 1'
#
loop_
_entity.id
_entity.type
_entity.pdbx_description
1 polymer ?
#
loop_
_entity_poly.entity_id
_entity_poly.type
_entity_poly.pdbx_seq_one_letter_code
_entity_poly.pdbx_strand_id
1 'polypeptide(L)'
;MNVLKPHLQTTLRTLLEAGASQREIERVTGVDRKTIRSYQRKFAEGAANSPGVATDPAAGIPPPRTPIAAAAAQTASGCEPHRAFIEEQLRLRRNATAIYQDLVDQHGFTGAYNGVKRFVAKVRQREPEQFDRLSFLPGEEMQVDYGEGALTRVPGTDRWRKPRLFVATLRYSRRSFRRVVWRSSQEIWAQLHEQAWRYFGGSCRYVVLDNLKEGVLKPDLYEPELNPVYAATLAHYGVVADPARVRDPNRKGSVENAIGHTQATALKGRRFKTIEEQNEFLEHWEGKWAASRIHGSARRQVQAMYEEERPHLQPLPLLGMQYFTEAQRTVCDDGCVRVDHSSYAARPATIGSRVLVRVFERRIEIRELQTQALLRTHARAERPGTVVLPDSERVFNPSRETRRILGQARAIGVDAQRLCELLFAVEGRVGQRKLWGIVGLAERYPRRLVDAACARAMADGVHSYRHVKALTEKLVAEALAAIDEAPASPVNAPQQAELDLTQAHPLIRDADEYGELFSRCASQHSTTTLTNPEDSPA
;
A
#
# COMPACT_ATOMS: atom_id res chain seq x y z
N MET A 1 29.77 27.78 -52.17
CA MET A 1 30.74 28.79 -51.68
C MET A 1 31.68 28.09 -50.72
N ASN A 2 32.95 27.92 -51.07
CA ASN A 2 33.94 27.38 -50.12
C ASN A 2 34.18 28.40 -49.01
N VAL A 3 33.80 28.04 -47.78
CA VAL A 3 34.01 28.87 -46.59
C VAL A 3 35.45 28.67 -46.13
N LEU A 4 36.18 29.76 -45.91
CA LEU A 4 37.58 29.73 -45.47
C LEU A 4 37.67 29.23 -44.03
N LYS A 5 38.70 28.46 -43.66
CA LYS A 5 38.85 27.93 -42.29
C LYS A 5 38.93 29.07 -41.25
N PRO A 6 38.34 28.92 -40.04
CA PRO A 6 38.22 30.01 -39.05
C PRO A 6 39.55 30.67 -38.63
N HIS A 7 40.63 29.90 -38.52
CA HIS A 7 41.94 30.45 -38.17
C HIS A 7 42.49 31.37 -39.27
N LEU A 8 42.32 31.00 -40.55
CA LEU A 8 42.73 31.85 -41.68
C LEU A 8 41.90 33.14 -41.77
N GLN A 9 40.61 33.10 -41.38
CA GLN A 9 39.79 34.30 -41.30
C GLN A 9 40.31 35.28 -40.23
N THR A 10 40.78 34.74 -39.10
CA THR A 10 41.35 35.53 -38.00
C THR A 10 42.68 36.15 -38.43
N THR A 11 43.58 35.36 -39.02
CA THR A 11 44.86 35.85 -39.56
C THR A 11 44.66 36.91 -40.65
N LEU A 12 43.68 36.73 -41.55
CA LEU A 12 43.33 37.72 -42.55
C LEU A 12 42.85 39.03 -41.93
N ARG A 13 42.00 38.97 -40.91
CA ARG A 13 41.53 40.15 -40.19
C ARG A 13 42.70 40.91 -39.56
N THR A 14 43.56 40.22 -38.83
CA THR A 14 44.72 40.82 -38.16
C THR A 14 45.70 41.47 -39.15
N LEU A 15 46.00 40.82 -40.27
CA LEU A 15 46.93 41.37 -41.28
C LEU A 15 46.31 42.56 -42.04
N LEU A 16 45.00 42.54 -42.29
CA LEU A 16 44.29 43.66 -42.90
C LEU A 16 44.19 44.86 -41.94
N GLU A 17 43.97 44.63 -40.65
CA GLU A 17 43.99 45.67 -39.61
C GLU A 17 45.38 46.28 -39.42
N ALA A 18 46.44 45.48 -39.56
CA ALA A 18 47.83 45.92 -39.53
C ALA A 18 48.29 46.67 -40.82
N GLY A 19 47.40 46.86 -41.80
CA GLY A 19 47.69 47.61 -43.02
C GLY A 19 48.54 46.86 -44.06
N ALA A 20 48.70 45.54 -43.94
CA ALA A 20 49.48 44.75 -44.89
C ALA A 20 48.82 44.73 -46.28
N SER A 21 49.63 44.77 -47.34
CA SER A 21 49.11 44.74 -48.72
C SER A 21 48.53 43.37 -49.08
N GLN A 22 47.53 43.32 -49.98
CA GLN A 22 46.93 42.04 -50.42
C GLN A 22 47.97 41.05 -50.99
N ARG A 23 49.06 41.54 -51.60
CA ARG A 23 50.17 40.72 -52.12
C ARG A 23 50.99 40.08 -51.00
N GLU A 24 51.20 40.83 -49.92
CA GLU A 24 51.92 40.35 -48.75
C GLU A 24 51.12 39.29 -47.99
N ILE A 25 49.80 39.51 -47.86
CA ILE A 25 48.89 38.56 -47.24
C ILE A 25 48.81 37.26 -48.04
N GLU A 26 48.76 37.30 -49.37
CA GLU A 26 48.80 36.10 -50.23
C GLU A 26 50.11 35.32 -50.02
N ARG A 27 51.26 36.01 -49.95
CA ARG A 27 52.57 35.38 -49.70
C ARG A 27 52.64 34.68 -48.34
N VAL A 28 52.07 35.28 -47.29
CA VAL A 28 52.15 34.77 -45.91
C VAL A 28 51.11 33.68 -45.63
N THR A 29 49.91 33.81 -46.18
CA THR A 29 48.77 32.92 -45.86
C THR A 29 48.45 31.89 -46.94
N GLY A 30 49.00 32.05 -48.15
CA GLY A 30 48.68 31.21 -49.31
C GLY A 30 47.25 31.37 -49.84
N VAL A 31 46.50 32.36 -49.35
CA VAL A 31 45.11 32.62 -49.75
C VAL A 31 45.08 33.50 -51.01
N ASP A 32 44.35 33.06 -52.04
CA ASP A 32 44.20 33.82 -53.30
C ASP A 32 43.64 35.23 -53.08
N ARG A 33 44.21 36.21 -53.80
CA ARG A 33 43.87 37.63 -53.74
C ARG A 33 42.38 37.95 -53.89
N LYS A 34 41.62 37.19 -54.70
CA LYS A 34 40.16 37.39 -54.86
C LYS A 34 39.42 37.05 -53.57
N THR A 35 39.90 36.04 -52.85
CA THR A 35 39.35 35.65 -51.55
C THR A 35 39.67 36.71 -50.51
N ILE A 36 40.91 37.19 -50.45
CA ILE A 36 41.33 38.28 -49.54
C ILE A 36 40.45 39.51 -49.75
N ARG A 37 40.25 39.93 -51.01
CA ARG A 37 39.40 41.08 -51.35
C ARG A 37 37.94 40.90 -50.95
N SER A 38 37.39 39.69 -51.11
CA SER A 38 36.03 39.35 -50.70
C SER A 38 35.86 39.44 -49.18
N TYR A 39 36.83 38.95 -48.40
CA TYR A 39 36.80 39.04 -46.94
C TYR A 39 37.07 40.46 -46.43
N GLN A 40 37.94 41.24 -47.08
CA GLN A 40 38.15 42.66 -46.77
C GLN A 40 36.84 43.45 -46.89
N ARG A 41 36.06 43.22 -47.95
CA ARG A 41 34.73 43.82 -48.11
C ARG A 41 33.76 43.38 -47.02
N LYS A 42 33.72 42.07 -46.69
CA LYS A 42 32.87 41.54 -45.61
C LYS A 42 33.22 42.10 -44.23
N PHE A 43 34.51 42.32 -43.94
CA PHE A 43 34.93 42.94 -42.68
C PHE A 43 34.58 44.43 -42.64
N ALA A 44 34.66 45.15 -43.76
CA ALA A 44 34.18 46.52 -43.87
C ALA A 44 32.65 46.63 -43.68
N GLU A 45 31.88 45.68 -44.24
CA GLU A 45 30.41 45.60 -44.08
C GLU A 45 29.99 45.18 -42.65
N GLY A 46 30.81 44.39 -41.95
CA GLY A 46 30.55 43.90 -40.59
C GLY A 46 30.96 44.86 -39.46
N ALA A 47 31.66 45.96 -39.76
CA ALA A 47 32.17 46.90 -38.77
C ALA A 47 31.09 47.80 -38.12
N ALA A 48 29.84 47.75 -38.59
CA ALA A 48 28.79 48.67 -38.12
C ALA A 48 27.79 48.09 -37.11
N ASN A 49 27.83 46.81 -36.73
CA ASN A 49 26.85 46.26 -35.77
C ASN A 49 27.36 45.02 -35.00
N SER A 50 28.22 45.23 -34.00
CA SER A 50 28.44 44.22 -32.94
C SER A 50 28.96 44.90 -31.66
N PRO A 51 28.18 44.97 -30.58
CA PRO A 51 28.74 45.26 -29.26
C PRO A 51 29.47 44.02 -28.76
N GLY A 52 30.71 44.23 -28.30
CA GLY A 52 31.45 43.26 -27.50
C GLY A 52 30.77 43.01 -26.16
N VAL A 53 30.93 41.77 -25.70
CA VAL A 53 30.83 41.23 -24.33
C VAL A 53 30.34 42.21 -23.26
N ALA A 54 29.10 42.01 -22.80
CA ALA A 54 28.55 42.66 -21.62
C ALA A 54 28.59 41.71 -20.41
N THR A 55 29.36 42.08 -19.38
CA THR A 55 29.12 41.69 -17.98
C THR A 55 28.10 42.66 -17.38
N ASP A 56 26.99 42.09 -16.89
CA ASP A 56 26.05 42.61 -15.89
C ASP A 56 25.01 43.71 -16.24
N PRO A 57 23.85 43.73 -15.52
CA PRO A 57 22.55 43.57 -16.16
C PRO A 57 21.67 44.84 -16.10
N ALA A 58 21.05 45.19 -17.22
CA ALA A 58 19.88 46.06 -17.24
C ALA A 58 18.94 45.65 -18.38
N ALA A 59 17.66 45.54 -18.06
CA ALA A 59 16.60 45.15 -18.96
C ALA A 59 16.58 45.99 -20.24
N GLY A 60 16.90 45.37 -21.38
CA GLY A 60 16.76 45.94 -22.71
C GLY A 60 15.66 45.22 -23.48
N ILE A 61 14.49 45.85 -23.58
CA ILE A 61 13.41 45.47 -24.49
C ILE A 61 13.99 45.39 -25.91
N PRO A 62 13.78 44.32 -26.70
CA PRO A 62 14.26 44.29 -28.08
C PRO A 62 13.54 45.41 -28.86
N PRO A 63 14.25 46.19 -29.69
CA PRO A 63 13.63 47.25 -30.47
C PRO A 63 12.53 46.65 -31.36
N PRO A 64 11.40 47.36 -31.56
CA PRO A 64 10.30 46.85 -32.37
C PRO A 64 10.83 46.59 -33.78
N ARG A 65 10.68 45.35 -34.25
CA ARG A 65 10.87 45.03 -35.66
C ARG A 65 9.99 45.98 -36.46
N THR A 66 10.60 46.84 -37.27
CA THR A 66 9.88 47.54 -38.32
C THR A 66 9.15 46.50 -39.16
N PRO A 67 7.83 46.61 -39.37
CA PRO A 67 7.14 45.70 -40.25
C PRO A 67 7.67 45.98 -41.65
N ILE A 68 8.54 45.10 -42.15
CA ILE A 68 8.71 44.97 -43.58
C ILE A 68 7.31 44.65 -44.10
N ALA A 69 6.71 45.63 -44.78
CA ALA A 69 5.50 45.47 -45.57
C ALA A 69 5.80 44.54 -46.75
N ALA A 70 6.06 43.27 -46.45
CA ALA A 70 5.85 42.16 -47.35
C ALA A 70 4.48 41.59 -46.99
N ALA A 71 3.44 42.38 -47.26
CA ALA A 71 2.16 41.80 -47.62
C ALA A 71 2.39 41.07 -48.94
N ALA A 72 2.96 39.86 -48.86
CA ALA A 72 2.64 38.85 -49.85
C ALA A 72 1.13 38.80 -49.85
N ALA A 73 0.50 39.31 -50.91
CA ALA A 73 -0.92 39.16 -51.14
C ALA A 73 -1.24 37.70 -50.83
N GLN A 74 -2.05 37.46 -49.80
CA GLN A 74 -2.56 36.12 -49.51
C GLN A 74 -3.29 35.72 -50.77
N THR A 75 -2.64 34.94 -51.65
CA THR A 75 -3.32 34.32 -52.77
C THR A 75 -4.44 33.51 -52.15
N ALA A 76 -5.68 33.94 -52.39
CA ALA A 76 -6.85 33.24 -51.92
C ALA A 76 -6.65 31.77 -52.27
N SER A 77 -6.83 30.88 -51.28
CA SER A 77 -6.64 29.45 -51.50
C SER A 77 -7.44 29.05 -52.73
N GLY A 78 -6.90 28.21 -53.62
CA GLY A 78 -7.70 27.67 -54.73
C GLY A 78 -8.98 26.95 -54.27
N CYS A 79 -9.07 26.61 -52.98
CA CYS A 79 -10.25 26.05 -52.32
C CYS A 79 -11.30 27.09 -51.89
N GLU A 80 -10.98 28.39 -51.90
CA GLU A 80 -11.86 29.48 -51.47
C GLU A 80 -13.17 29.55 -52.31
N PRO A 81 -13.14 29.39 -53.64
CA PRO A 81 -14.38 29.32 -54.45
C PRO A 81 -15.28 28.14 -54.09
N HIS A 82 -14.70 27.06 -53.55
CA HIS A 82 -15.43 25.85 -53.15
C HIS A 82 -15.69 25.77 -51.63
N ARG A 83 -15.53 26.89 -50.91
CA ARG A 83 -15.71 26.95 -49.45
C ARG A 83 -17.06 26.39 -49.00
N ALA A 84 -18.15 26.82 -49.62
CA ALA A 84 -19.51 26.42 -49.25
C ALA A 84 -19.71 24.89 -49.37
N PHE A 85 -19.22 24.30 -50.46
CA PHE A 85 -19.24 22.85 -50.66
C PHE A 85 -18.40 22.13 -49.60
N ILE A 86 -17.18 22.60 -49.35
CA ILE A 86 -16.30 22.01 -48.33
C ILE A 86 -16.95 22.07 -46.94
N GLU A 87 -17.58 23.19 -46.57
CA GLU A 87 -18.30 23.36 -45.31
C GLU A 87 -19.50 22.41 -45.19
N GLU A 88 -20.27 22.22 -46.26
CA GLU A 88 -21.38 21.27 -46.31
C GLU A 88 -20.90 19.83 -46.15
N GLN A 89 -19.86 19.42 -46.89
CA GLN A 89 -19.30 18.07 -46.78
C GLN A 89 -18.67 17.81 -45.40
N LEU A 90 -18.11 18.85 -44.76
CA LEU A 90 -17.62 18.76 -43.38
C LEU A 90 -18.75 18.62 -42.36
N ARG A 91 -19.90 19.26 -42.58
CA ARG A 91 -21.13 19.04 -41.75
C ARG A 91 -21.61 17.60 -41.86
N LEU A 92 -21.47 16.98 -43.03
CA LEU A 92 -21.73 15.54 -43.25
C LEU A 92 -20.64 14.61 -42.69
N ARG A 93 -19.65 15.16 -41.95
CA ARG A 93 -18.51 14.43 -41.35
C ARG A 93 -17.67 13.62 -42.36
N ARG A 94 -17.64 14.04 -43.62
CA ARG A 94 -16.81 13.38 -44.64
C ARG A 94 -15.33 13.72 -44.44
N ASN A 95 -14.47 12.77 -44.80
CA ASN A 95 -13.03 12.94 -44.66
C ASN A 95 -12.46 13.86 -45.76
N ALA A 96 -11.30 14.48 -45.50
CA ALA A 96 -10.70 15.44 -46.42
C ALA A 96 -10.30 14.83 -47.79
N THR A 97 -10.08 13.51 -47.83
CA THR A 97 -9.77 12.78 -49.07
C THR A 97 -11.00 12.67 -49.98
N ALA A 98 -12.15 12.32 -49.42
CA ALA A 98 -13.42 12.25 -50.13
C ALA A 98 -13.86 13.64 -50.63
N ILE A 99 -13.67 14.67 -49.80
CA ILE A 99 -13.91 16.06 -50.20
C ILE A 99 -13.00 16.46 -51.37
N TYR A 100 -11.73 16.05 -51.35
CA TYR A 100 -10.81 16.31 -52.45
C TYR A 100 -11.21 15.59 -53.75
N GLN A 101 -11.62 14.32 -53.67
CA GLN A 101 -12.08 13.55 -54.83
C GLN A 101 -13.32 14.20 -55.48
N ASP A 102 -14.32 14.56 -54.68
CA ASP A 102 -15.52 15.22 -55.20
C ASP A 102 -15.21 16.61 -55.79
N LEU A 103 -14.26 17.34 -55.20
CA LEU A 103 -13.79 18.62 -55.75
C LEU A 103 -13.14 18.45 -57.13
N VAL A 104 -12.36 17.39 -57.33
CA VAL A 104 -11.72 17.10 -58.63
C VAL A 104 -12.79 16.67 -59.64
N ASP A 105 -13.66 15.73 -59.27
CA ASP A 105 -14.61 15.10 -60.19
C ASP A 105 -15.80 16.00 -60.55
N GLN A 106 -16.35 16.75 -59.60
CA GLN A 106 -17.58 17.52 -59.77
C GLN A 106 -17.32 19.01 -60.02
N HIS A 107 -16.16 19.51 -59.58
CA HIS A 107 -15.84 20.94 -59.63
C HIS A 107 -14.56 21.28 -60.42
N GLY A 108 -13.91 20.28 -61.03
CA GLY A 108 -12.72 20.49 -61.86
C GLY A 108 -11.53 21.07 -61.09
N PHE A 109 -11.43 20.79 -59.79
CA PHE A 109 -10.41 21.37 -58.92
C PHE A 109 -9.00 20.90 -59.31
N THR A 110 -8.13 21.84 -59.67
CA THR A 110 -6.76 21.57 -60.17
C THR A 110 -5.68 21.59 -59.07
N GLY A 111 -6.06 21.87 -57.82
CA GLY A 111 -5.12 21.95 -56.70
C GLY A 111 -4.73 20.58 -56.14
N ALA A 112 -3.69 20.57 -55.30
CA ALA A 112 -3.26 19.36 -54.61
C ALA A 112 -4.11 19.04 -53.37
N TYR A 113 -4.24 17.75 -53.03
CA TYR A 113 -4.87 17.29 -51.79
C TYR A 113 -4.38 18.02 -50.53
N ASN A 114 -3.07 18.30 -50.42
CA ASN A 114 -2.51 19.04 -49.29
C ASN A 114 -3.04 20.48 -49.18
N GLY A 115 -3.50 21.07 -50.28
CA GLY A 115 -4.22 22.36 -50.29
C GLY A 115 -5.59 22.22 -49.62
N VAL A 116 -6.39 21.26 -50.06
CA VAL A 116 -7.72 20.96 -49.47
C VAL A 116 -7.58 20.56 -48.01
N LYS A 117 -6.61 19.72 -47.64
CA LYS A 117 -6.36 19.31 -46.25
C LYS A 117 -6.07 20.50 -45.34
N ARG A 118 -5.22 21.45 -45.78
CA ARG A 118 -4.93 22.68 -45.03
C ARG A 118 -6.16 23.59 -44.94
N PHE A 119 -6.92 23.70 -46.03
CA PHE A 119 -8.14 24.50 -46.09
C PHE A 119 -9.22 23.93 -45.16
N VAL A 120 -9.48 22.63 -45.24
CA VAL A 120 -10.37 21.89 -44.32
C VAL A 120 -9.92 22.09 -42.87
N ALA A 121 -8.62 22.02 -42.57
CA ALA A 121 -8.14 22.27 -41.20
C ALA A 121 -8.39 23.71 -40.73
N LYS A 122 -8.31 24.70 -41.64
CA LYS A 122 -8.62 26.11 -41.36
C LYS A 122 -10.13 26.32 -41.14
N VAL A 123 -10.97 25.72 -41.98
CA VAL A 123 -12.44 25.79 -41.87
C VAL A 123 -12.93 25.03 -40.64
N ARG A 124 -12.30 23.90 -40.30
CA ARG A 124 -12.58 23.11 -39.10
C ARG A 124 -11.97 23.69 -37.82
N GLN A 125 -11.54 24.96 -37.83
CA GLN A 125 -11.20 25.65 -36.59
C GLN A 125 -12.45 25.74 -35.72
N ARG A 126 -12.61 24.74 -34.86
CA ARG A 126 -13.56 24.75 -33.78
C ARG A 126 -13.01 25.71 -32.73
N GLU A 127 -13.88 26.54 -32.15
CA GLU A 127 -13.50 27.24 -30.92
C GLU A 127 -12.99 26.20 -29.93
N PRO A 128 -11.78 26.38 -29.37
CA PRO A 128 -11.29 25.46 -28.37
C PRO A 128 -12.29 25.45 -27.21
N GLU A 129 -12.64 24.26 -26.75
CA GLU A 129 -13.51 24.12 -25.58
C GLU A 129 -12.88 24.89 -24.41
N GLN A 130 -13.69 25.71 -23.75
CA GLN A 130 -13.25 26.47 -22.58
C GLN A 130 -13.14 25.51 -21.40
N PHE A 131 -11.95 25.44 -20.80
CA PHE A 131 -11.69 24.65 -19.60
C PHE A 131 -11.38 25.58 -18.43
N ASP A 132 -11.87 25.20 -17.24
CA ASP A 132 -11.52 25.90 -16.01
C ASP A 132 -10.14 25.48 -15.49
N ARG A 133 -9.48 26.38 -14.75
CA ARG A 133 -8.16 26.13 -14.18
C ARG A 133 -8.31 25.62 -12.75
N LEU A 134 -8.18 24.32 -12.58
CA LEU A 134 -8.24 23.69 -11.27
C LEU A 134 -7.02 24.06 -10.38
N SER A 135 -7.29 24.64 -9.22
CA SER A 135 -6.35 24.85 -8.12
C SER A 135 -6.69 23.94 -6.94
N PHE A 136 -5.68 23.43 -6.24
CA PHE A 136 -5.84 22.47 -5.14
C PHE A 136 -5.07 22.95 -3.92
N LEU A 137 -5.59 22.66 -2.74
CA LEU A 137 -4.94 22.93 -1.46
C LEU A 137 -3.78 21.95 -1.21
N PRO A 138 -2.80 22.32 -0.37
CA PRO A 138 -1.73 21.40 0.03
C PRO A 138 -2.30 20.15 0.72
N GLY A 139 -1.83 18.97 0.31
CA GLY A 139 -2.24 17.68 0.90
C GLY A 139 -3.65 17.21 0.53
N GLU A 140 -4.34 17.94 -0.34
CA GLU A 140 -5.71 17.64 -0.75
C GLU A 140 -5.78 16.44 -1.69
N GLU A 141 -5.13 16.53 -2.86
CA GLU A 141 -5.29 15.57 -3.95
C GLU A 141 -3.96 14.92 -4.37
N MET A 142 -3.99 13.59 -4.49
CA MET A 142 -2.97 12.81 -5.20
C MET A 142 -3.57 12.15 -6.45
N GLN A 143 -2.83 12.17 -7.56
CA GLN A 143 -3.21 11.45 -8.78
C GLN A 143 -2.28 10.27 -9.01
N VAL A 144 -2.87 9.13 -9.38
CA VAL A 144 -2.11 7.89 -9.55
C VAL A 144 -2.40 7.24 -10.89
N ASP A 145 -1.35 6.79 -11.57
CA ASP A 145 -1.49 6.10 -12.84
C ASP A 145 -0.35 5.11 -13.14
N TYR A 146 -0.59 4.24 -14.12
CA TYR A 146 0.41 3.38 -14.70
C TYR A 146 0.90 3.89 -16.06
N GLY A 147 2.21 3.94 -16.21
CA GLY A 147 2.90 4.05 -17.50
C GLY A 147 3.74 2.80 -17.79
N GLU A 148 4.62 2.94 -18.78
CA GLU A 148 5.64 1.94 -19.11
C GLU A 148 7.02 2.34 -18.58
N GLY A 149 7.74 1.38 -18.00
CA GLY A 149 9.15 1.52 -17.64
C GLY A 149 10.11 1.39 -18.83
N ALA A 150 11.42 1.49 -18.56
CA ALA A 150 12.48 1.14 -19.50
C ALA A 150 12.54 -0.38 -19.75
N LEU A 151 13.28 -0.80 -20.77
CA LEU A 151 13.51 -2.23 -21.03
C LEU A 151 14.35 -2.83 -19.91
N THR A 152 13.81 -3.86 -19.25
CA THR A 152 14.46 -4.53 -18.13
C THR A 152 14.48 -6.04 -18.38
N ARG A 153 15.58 -6.70 -18.01
CA ARG A 153 15.70 -8.15 -18.19
C ARG A 153 14.78 -8.87 -17.22
N VAL A 154 13.98 -9.80 -17.73
CA VAL A 154 13.07 -10.61 -16.91
C VAL A 154 13.89 -11.62 -16.09
N PRO A 155 13.72 -11.69 -14.75
CA PRO A 155 14.48 -12.61 -13.91
C PRO A 155 14.44 -14.06 -14.41
N GLY A 156 15.59 -14.71 -14.46
CA GLY A 156 15.73 -16.10 -14.91
C GLY A 156 15.59 -16.32 -16.43
N THR A 157 15.56 -15.26 -17.25
CA THR A 157 15.49 -15.39 -18.71
C THR A 157 16.36 -14.34 -19.41
N ASP A 158 16.67 -14.55 -20.70
CA ASP A 158 17.33 -13.55 -21.56
C ASP A 158 16.34 -12.60 -22.25
N ARG A 159 15.06 -12.64 -21.84
CA ARG A 159 14.01 -11.80 -22.43
C ARG A 159 14.02 -10.42 -21.79
N TRP A 160 13.89 -9.40 -22.64
CA TRP A 160 13.75 -8.01 -22.23
C TRP A 160 12.30 -7.57 -22.35
N ARG A 161 11.75 -6.97 -21.30
CA ARG A 161 10.38 -6.45 -21.27
C ARG A 161 10.33 -5.14 -20.53
N LYS A 162 9.37 -4.29 -20.86
CA LYS A 162 9.10 -3.06 -20.09
C LYS A 162 8.21 -3.43 -18.89
N PRO A 163 8.63 -3.17 -17.64
CA PRO A 163 7.76 -3.32 -16.48
C PRO A 163 6.71 -2.21 -16.46
N ARG A 164 5.65 -2.38 -15.66
CA ARG A 164 4.66 -1.32 -15.43
C ARG A 164 5.27 -0.29 -14.49
N LEU A 165 5.17 0.99 -14.85
CA LEU A 165 5.64 2.12 -14.05
C LEU A 165 4.46 2.71 -13.29
N PHE A 166 4.43 2.53 -11.98
CA PHE A 166 3.52 3.24 -11.09
C PHE A 166 4.03 4.66 -10.86
N VAL A 167 3.17 5.65 -11.04
CA VAL A 167 3.45 7.05 -10.72
C VAL A 167 2.33 7.61 -9.86
N ALA A 168 2.67 8.08 -8.67
CA ALA A 168 1.78 8.83 -7.79
C ALA A 168 2.28 10.27 -7.69
N THR A 169 1.41 11.26 -7.89
CA THR A 169 1.79 12.69 -7.95
C THR A 169 0.86 13.54 -7.09
N LEU A 170 1.42 14.29 -6.14
CA LEU A 170 0.68 15.30 -5.37
C LEU A 170 0.33 16.49 -6.27
N ARG A 171 -0.91 16.98 -6.21
CA ARG A 171 -1.37 18.02 -7.14
C ARG A 171 -0.83 19.41 -6.86
N TYR A 172 -0.64 19.75 -5.59
CA TYR A 172 -0.13 21.06 -5.19
C TYR A 172 1.35 21.21 -5.54
N SER A 173 2.24 20.40 -4.97
CA SER A 173 3.68 20.50 -5.22
C SER A 173 4.14 19.92 -6.55
N ARG A 174 3.40 18.96 -7.12
CA ARG A 174 3.84 18.09 -8.24
C ARG A 174 5.03 17.21 -7.88
N ARG A 175 5.25 16.96 -6.59
CA ARG A 175 6.14 15.90 -6.13
C ARG A 175 5.56 14.55 -6.53
N SER A 176 6.39 13.66 -7.04
CA SER A 176 5.94 12.40 -7.60
C SER A 176 6.74 11.24 -7.04
N PHE A 177 6.07 10.17 -6.65
CA PHE A 177 6.66 8.88 -6.34
C PHE A 177 6.58 7.96 -7.57
N ARG A 178 7.64 7.20 -7.83
CA ARG A 178 7.75 6.34 -9.01
C ARG A 178 8.33 5.00 -8.65
N ARG A 179 7.66 3.93 -9.08
CA ARG A 179 8.15 2.57 -8.86
C ARG A 179 7.73 1.66 -10.00
N VAL A 180 8.64 0.80 -10.46
CA VAL A 180 8.34 -0.22 -11.46
C VAL A 180 8.04 -1.57 -10.82
N VAL A 181 7.07 -2.27 -11.40
CA VAL A 181 6.65 -3.61 -11.00
C VAL A 181 6.39 -4.49 -12.23
N TRP A 182 6.65 -5.79 -12.10
CA TRP A 182 6.39 -6.74 -13.19
C TRP A 182 4.92 -7.09 -13.35
N ARG A 183 4.20 -7.16 -12.23
CA ARG A 183 2.80 -7.57 -12.18
C ARG A 183 2.02 -6.49 -11.43
N SER A 184 0.77 -6.33 -11.82
CA SER A 184 -0.20 -5.52 -11.10
C SER A 184 -1.24 -6.48 -10.52
N SER A 185 -1.57 -6.30 -9.25
CA SER A 185 -2.65 -6.96 -8.54
C SER A 185 -3.28 -5.95 -7.58
N GLN A 186 -4.43 -6.28 -7.02
CA GLN A 186 -5.12 -5.42 -6.04
C GLN A 186 -4.23 -5.17 -4.81
N GLU A 187 -3.54 -6.22 -4.36
CA GLU A 187 -2.57 -6.13 -3.25
C GLU A 187 -1.35 -5.29 -3.64
N ILE A 188 -0.74 -5.52 -4.82
CA ILE A 188 0.41 -4.71 -5.28
C ILE A 188 0.00 -3.25 -5.43
N TRP A 189 -1.20 -2.97 -5.94
CA TRP A 189 -1.72 -1.61 -6.07
C TRP A 189 -1.84 -0.92 -4.71
N ALA A 190 -2.37 -1.60 -3.70
CA ALA A 190 -2.45 -1.10 -2.34
C ALA A 190 -1.06 -0.89 -1.71
N GLN A 191 -0.13 -1.84 -1.89
CA GLN A 191 1.26 -1.72 -1.45
C GLN A 191 1.98 -0.52 -2.07
N LEU A 192 1.74 -0.25 -3.36
CA LEU A 192 2.33 0.89 -4.05
C LEU A 192 1.81 2.23 -3.52
N HIS A 193 0.54 2.30 -3.10
CA HIS A 193 -0.02 3.47 -2.43
C HIS A 193 0.59 3.67 -1.04
N GLU A 194 0.67 2.60 -0.24
CA GLU A 194 1.34 2.66 1.06
C GLU A 194 2.78 3.16 0.91
N GLN A 195 3.55 2.61 -0.03
CA GLN A 195 4.92 3.04 -0.28
C GLN A 195 4.99 4.51 -0.72
N ALA A 196 4.05 4.98 -1.54
CA ALA A 196 3.98 6.38 -1.95
C ALA A 196 3.71 7.30 -0.76
N TRP A 197 2.73 6.99 0.08
CA TRP A 197 2.42 7.80 1.27
C TRP A 197 3.59 7.80 2.25
N ARG A 198 4.22 6.65 2.48
CA ARG A 198 5.44 6.56 3.31
C ARG A 198 6.57 7.41 2.73
N TYR A 199 6.76 7.40 1.42
CA TYR A 199 7.74 8.25 0.74
C TYR A 199 7.44 9.75 0.91
N PHE A 200 6.16 10.15 0.84
CA PHE A 200 5.74 11.53 1.10
C PHE A 200 5.74 11.90 2.59
N GLY A 201 5.90 10.94 3.49
CA GLY A 201 5.81 11.15 4.93
C GLY A 201 4.39 11.42 5.44
N GLY A 202 3.36 11.17 4.62
CA GLY A 202 1.96 11.45 4.93
C GLY A 202 1.01 11.05 3.81
N SER A 203 -0.28 10.86 4.13
CA SER A 203 -1.33 10.59 3.15
C SER A 203 -2.09 11.88 2.75
N CYS A 204 -2.74 11.85 1.59
CA CYS A 204 -3.59 12.95 1.11
C CYS A 204 -5.05 12.74 1.53
N ARG A 205 -5.90 13.76 1.39
CA ARG A 205 -7.34 13.63 1.66
C ARG A 205 -8.02 12.67 0.71
N TYR A 206 -7.74 12.80 -0.58
CA TYR A 206 -8.27 11.88 -1.56
C TYR A 206 -7.31 11.58 -2.71
N VAL A 207 -7.51 10.41 -3.31
CA VAL A 207 -6.76 9.93 -4.46
C VAL A 207 -7.66 9.88 -5.65
N VAL A 208 -7.25 10.54 -6.74
CA VAL A 208 -7.88 10.37 -8.04
C VAL A 208 -7.21 9.21 -8.76
N LEU A 209 -8.01 8.18 -9.00
CA LEU A 209 -7.63 6.99 -9.75
C LEU A 209 -8.43 6.89 -11.05
N ASP A 210 -7.83 6.25 -12.05
CA ASP A 210 -8.57 5.85 -13.24
C ASP A 210 -9.31 4.52 -12.97
N ASN A 211 -10.30 4.20 -13.79
CA ASN A 211 -11.17 3.01 -13.68
C ASN A 211 -10.44 1.70 -14.02
N LEU A 212 -9.21 1.56 -13.53
CA LEU A 212 -8.41 0.36 -13.58
C LEU A 212 -9.05 -0.70 -12.69
N LYS A 213 -9.20 -1.91 -13.21
CA LYS A 213 -9.82 -3.06 -12.50
C LYS A 213 -9.11 -3.40 -11.19
N GLU A 214 -7.85 -2.97 -11.03
CA GLU A 214 -7.08 -3.15 -9.80
C GLU A 214 -7.51 -2.23 -8.65
N GLY A 215 -8.11 -1.07 -8.94
CA GLY A 215 -8.66 -0.15 -7.94
C GLY A 215 -10.20 -0.18 -7.85
N VAL A 216 -10.88 -0.38 -8.99
CA VAL A 216 -12.34 -0.29 -9.12
C VAL A 216 -12.89 -1.58 -9.73
N LEU A 217 -13.72 -2.32 -8.98
CA LEU A 217 -14.37 -3.54 -9.47
C LEU A 217 -15.53 -3.21 -10.43
N LYS A 218 -16.33 -2.21 -10.09
CA LYS A 218 -17.36 -1.66 -10.98
C LYS A 218 -17.29 -0.12 -10.99
N PRO A 219 -16.98 0.49 -12.13
CA PRO A 219 -17.07 1.94 -12.26
C PRO A 219 -18.53 2.33 -12.26
N ASP A 220 -18.97 3.04 -11.23
CA ASP A 220 -20.30 3.64 -11.14
C ASP A 220 -20.14 5.15 -10.97
N LEU A 221 -21.10 5.91 -11.48
CA LEU A 221 -21.07 7.38 -11.46
C LEU A 221 -21.39 7.94 -10.05
N TYR A 222 -22.11 7.18 -9.24
CA TYR A 222 -22.62 7.56 -7.92
C TYR A 222 -21.99 6.75 -6.80
N GLU A 223 -21.81 5.43 -6.97
CA GLU A 223 -21.26 4.52 -5.93
C GLU A 223 -20.24 3.53 -6.51
N PRO A 224 -18.99 3.95 -6.76
CA PRO A 224 -17.98 3.05 -7.32
C PRO A 224 -17.66 1.90 -6.36
N GLU A 225 -17.80 0.66 -6.83
CA GLU A 225 -17.47 -0.53 -6.05
C GLU A 225 -15.95 -0.73 -6.07
N LEU A 226 -15.28 -0.28 -5.01
CA LEU A 226 -13.83 -0.44 -4.86
C LEU A 226 -13.46 -1.88 -4.54
N ASN A 227 -12.22 -2.24 -4.86
CA ASN A 227 -11.69 -3.51 -4.41
C ASN A 227 -11.63 -3.59 -2.85
N PRO A 228 -12.05 -4.71 -2.21
CA PRO A 228 -12.04 -4.82 -0.75
C PRO A 228 -10.69 -4.57 -0.08
N VAL A 229 -9.60 -5.05 -0.68
CA VAL A 229 -8.23 -4.82 -0.15
C VAL A 229 -7.86 -3.34 -0.27
N TYR A 230 -8.18 -2.72 -1.39
CA TYR A 230 -7.90 -1.29 -1.61
C TYR A 230 -8.79 -0.40 -0.74
N ALA A 231 -10.07 -0.70 -0.60
CA ALA A 231 -11.00 0.00 0.29
C ALA A 231 -10.54 -0.07 1.75
N ALA A 232 -10.12 -1.25 2.21
CA ALA A 232 -9.55 -1.41 3.56
C ALA A 232 -8.23 -0.63 3.72
N THR A 233 -7.41 -0.56 2.66
CA THR A 233 -6.18 0.25 2.66
C THR A 233 -6.49 1.73 2.78
N LEU A 234 -7.40 2.26 1.96
CA LEU A 234 -7.85 3.65 2.01
C LEU A 234 -8.39 4.03 3.39
N ALA A 235 -9.22 3.17 3.98
CA ALA A 235 -9.74 3.35 5.34
C ALA A 235 -8.61 3.36 6.40
N HIS A 236 -7.61 2.48 6.28
CA HIS A 236 -6.47 2.42 7.20
C HIS A 236 -5.64 3.71 7.19
N TYR A 237 -5.53 4.38 6.05
CA TYR A 237 -4.73 5.62 5.90
C TYR A 237 -5.55 6.91 5.90
N GLY A 238 -6.86 6.86 6.16
CA GLY A 238 -7.73 8.05 6.19
C GLY A 238 -7.94 8.72 4.83
N VAL A 239 -7.83 7.94 3.74
CA VAL A 239 -7.86 8.44 2.36
C VAL A 239 -9.17 8.08 1.69
N VAL A 240 -9.74 8.99 0.91
CA VAL A 240 -10.91 8.72 0.07
C VAL A 240 -10.48 8.45 -1.36
N ALA A 241 -11.07 7.46 -2.02
CA ALA A 241 -10.91 7.26 -3.46
C ALA A 241 -11.93 8.10 -4.22
N ASP A 242 -11.45 8.81 -5.24
CA ASP A 242 -12.26 9.60 -6.17
C ASP A 242 -12.03 9.09 -7.60
N PRO A 243 -12.76 8.05 -8.03
CA PRO A 243 -12.62 7.50 -9.37
C PRO A 243 -13.00 8.51 -10.44
N ALA A 244 -12.19 8.60 -11.50
CA ALA A 244 -12.48 9.49 -12.61
C ALA A 244 -13.83 9.15 -13.26
N ARG A 245 -14.65 10.18 -13.50
CA ARG A 245 -15.93 10.04 -14.21
C ARG A 245 -15.68 9.48 -15.62
N VAL A 246 -16.54 8.56 -16.04
CA VAL A 246 -16.47 7.97 -17.39
C VAL A 246 -16.60 9.09 -18.43
N ARG A 247 -15.62 9.21 -19.34
CA ARG A 247 -15.48 10.25 -20.38
C ARG A 247 -15.06 11.65 -19.92
N ASP A 248 -14.44 11.77 -18.74
CA ASP A 248 -13.74 13.01 -18.32
C ASP A 248 -12.22 12.80 -18.18
N PRO A 249 -11.48 12.67 -19.30
CA PRO A 249 -10.04 12.44 -19.27
C PRO A 249 -9.25 13.65 -18.74
N ASN A 250 -9.86 14.83 -18.68
CA ASN A 250 -9.16 16.09 -18.46
C ASN A 250 -8.68 16.28 -17.01
N ARG A 251 -9.27 15.55 -16.06
CA ARG A 251 -8.91 15.66 -14.63
C ARG A 251 -7.51 15.11 -14.33
N LYS A 252 -7.02 14.14 -15.12
CA LYS A 252 -5.81 13.35 -14.83
C LYS A 252 -4.51 13.84 -15.50
N GLY A 253 -4.56 14.98 -16.20
CA GLY A 253 -3.42 15.46 -16.99
C GLY A 253 -2.11 15.71 -16.22
N SER A 254 -2.13 15.81 -14.88
CA SER A 254 -0.90 16.02 -14.10
C SER A 254 -0.05 14.77 -13.98
N VAL A 255 -0.67 13.61 -13.71
CA VAL A 255 0.07 12.34 -13.64
C VAL A 255 0.43 11.83 -15.03
N GLU A 256 -0.39 12.07 -16.05
CA GLU A 256 -0.04 11.77 -17.45
C GLU A 256 1.22 12.54 -17.90
N ASN A 257 1.26 13.85 -17.61
CA ASN A 257 2.46 14.65 -17.86
C ASN A 257 3.67 14.16 -17.07
N ALA A 258 3.47 13.71 -15.82
CA ALA A 258 4.54 13.14 -15.00
C ALA A 258 5.08 11.84 -15.59
N ILE A 259 4.21 10.95 -16.09
CA ILE A 259 4.59 9.71 -16.80
C ILE A 259 5.37 10.05 -18.06
N GLY A 260 4.81 10.92 -18.92
CA GLY A 260 5.45 11.31 -20.18
C GLY A 260 6.84 11.91 -19.95
N HIS A 261 6.99 12.76 -18.93
CA HIS A 261 8.28 13.31 -18.53
C HIS A 261 9.27 12.23 -18.09
N THR A 262 8.83 11.25 -17.28
CA THR A 262 9.70 10.15 -16.86
C THR A 262 10.12 9.27 -18.02
N GLN A 263 9.19 8.93 -18.91
CA GLN A 263 9.47 8.10 -20.07
C GLN A 263 10.42 8.80 -21.04
N ALA A 264 10.23 10.10 -21.28
CA ALA A 264 11.04 10.86 -22.23
C ALA A 264 12.43 11.21 -21.68
N THR A 265 12.53 11.62 -20.42
CA THR A 265 13.77 12.17 -19.84
C THR A 265 14.58 11.12 -19.09
N ALA A 266 13.94 10.35 -18.21
CA ALA A 266 14.65 9.43 -17.32
C ALA A 266 14.95 8.10 -18.01
N LEU A 267 13.95 7.52 -18.69
CA LEU A 267 13.96 6.12 -19.11
C LEU A 267 14.27 5.90 -20.60
N LYS A 268 14.11 6.92 -21.45
CA LYS A 268 14.31 6.79 -22.90
C LYS A 268 15.72 6.31 -23.23
N GLY A 269 15.80 5.21 -24.00
CA GLY A 269 17.07 4.63 -24.45
C GLY A 269 17.84 3.84 -23.38
N ARG A 270 17.36 3.79 -22.13
CA ARG A 270 18.00 3.02 -21.05
C ARG A 270 17.54 1.57 -21.03
N ARG A 271 18.40 0.73 -20.45
CA ARG A 271 18.15 -0.69 -20.18
C ARG A 271 18.69 -1.03 -18.80
N PHE A 272 17.99 -1.88 -18.06
CA PHE A 272 18.37 -2.30 -16.70
C PHE A 272 18.45 -3.82 -16.59
N LYS A 273 19.40 -4.32 -15.81
CA LYS A 273 19.58 -5.78 -15.63
C LYS A 273 18.55 -6.35 -14.67
N THR A 274 18.08 -5.55 -13.72
CA THR A 274 17.06 -5.93 -12.74
C THR A 274 16.04 -4.79 -12.53
N ILE A 275 14.89 -5.15 -11.94
CA ILE A 275 13.82 -4.19 -11.60
C ILE A 275 14.28 -3.29 -10.45
N GLU A 276 15.05 -3.85 -9.52
CA GLU A 276 15.62 -3.16 -8.37
C GLU A 276 16.55 -2.04 -8.82
N GLU A 277 17.46 -2.33 -9.77
CA GLU A 277 18.37 -1.33 -10.37
C GLU A 277 17.60 -0.17 -11.01
N GLN A 278 16.49 -0.48 -11.69
CA GLN A 278 15.64 0.56 -12.28
C GLN A 278 14.92 1.39 -11.22
N ASN A 279 14.47 0.78 -10.12
CA ASN A 279 13.82 1.48 -9.01
C ASN A 279 14.79 2.41 -8.28
N GLU A 280 16.00 1.93 -7.96
CA GLU A 280 17.06 2.74 -7.36
C GLU A 280 17.43 3.94 -8.25
N PHE A 281 17.54 3.71 -9.57
CA PHE A 281 17.76 4.78 -10.53
C PHE A 281 16.64 5.82 -10.53
N LEU A 282 15.38 5.37 -10.51
CA LEU A 282 14.21 6.27 -10.51
C LEU A 282 14.15 7.10 -9.23
N GLU A 283 14.44 6.50 -8.07
CA GLU A 283 14.47 7.18 -6.78
C GLU A 283 15.59 8.24 -6.75
N HIS A 284 16.79 7.89 -7.20
CA HIS A 284 17.90 8.84 -7.31
C HIS A 284 17.57 9.99 -8.26
N TRP A 285 17.00 9.68 -9.43
CA TRP A 285 16.61 10.69 -10.41
C TRP A 285 15.51 11.61 -9.89
N GLU A 286 14.54 11.08 -9.15
CA GLU A 286 13.48 11.87 -8.52
C GLU A 286 14.04 12.83 -7.48
N GLY A 287 14.94 12.36 -6.62
CA GLY A 287 15.57 13.19 -5.59
C GLY A 287 16.42 14.31 -6.19
N LYS A 288 17.22 14.02 -7.22
CA LYS A 288 18.20 14.97 -7.76
C LYS A 288 17.65 15.92 -8.81
N TRP A 289 16.88 15.40 -9.77
CA TRP A 289 16.53 16.14 -10.99
C TRP A 289 15.09 16.57 -11.03
N ALA A 290 14.15 15.67 -10.73
CA ALA A 290 12.73 15.99 -10.83
C ALA A 290 12.21 16.79 -9.63
N ALA A 291 12.81 16.66 -8.44
CA ALA A 291 12.55 17.55 -7.29
C ALA A 291 12.95 19.01 -7.57
N SER A 292 14.10 19.18 -8.23
CA SER A 292 14.74 20.49 -8.48
C SER A 292 14.10 21.27 -9.62
N ARG A 293 13.14 20.67 -10.34
CA ARG A 293 12.49 21.30 -11.49
C ARG A 293 11.60 22.45 -11.07
N ILE A 294 11.41 23.39 -12.00
CA ILE A 294 10.47 24.48 -11.85
C ILE A 294 9.06 24.00 -12.21
N HIS A 295 8.12 24.17 -11.29
CA HIS A 295 6.70 23.95 -11.49
C HIS A 295 6.19 24.87 -12.62
N GLY A 296 5.58 24.30 -13.66
CA GLY A 296 5.19 25.06 -14.86
C GLY A 296 4.22 26.22 -14.59
N SER A 297 3.18 26.00 -13.77
CA SER A 297 2.22 27.06 -13.41
C SER A 297 2.69 28.00 -12.30
N ALA A 298 3.12 27.46 -11.15
CA ALA A 298 3.54 28.27 -10.00
C ALA A 298 4.90 28.96 -10.19
N ARG A 299 5.72 28.53 -11.16
CA ARG A 299 7.08 29.04 -11.43
C ARG A 299 8.05 28.94 -10.23
N ARG A 300 7.78 28.01 -9.32
CA ARG A 300 8.59 27.72 -8.12
C ARG A 300 9.20 26.32 -8.20
N GLN A 301 10.24 26.03 -7.42
CA GLN A 301 10.82 24.68 -7.38
C GLN A 301 9.84 23.69 -6.73
N VAL A 302 9.73 22.50 -7.32
CA VAL A 302 8.85 21.42 -6.82
C VAL A 302 9.22 21.01 -5.39
N GLN A 303 10.52 20.89 -5.10
CA GLN A 303 11.00 20.56 -3.75
C GLN A 303 10.56 21.58 -2.70
N ALA A 304 10.68 22.88 -2.98
CA ALA A 304 10.26 23.94 -2.06
C ALA A 304 8.74 23.91 -1.82
N MET A 305 7.94 23.69 -2.88
CA MET A 305 6.49 23.53 -2.71
C MET A 305 6.11 22.27 -1.93
N TYR A 306 6.89 21.19 -2.06
CA TYR A 306 6.66 19.96 -1.29
C TYR A 306 6.97 20.15 0.19
N GLU A 307 7.99 20.93 0.54
CA GLU A 307 8.30 21.25 1.93
C GLU A 307 7.18 22.05 2.61
N GLU A 308 6.48 22.91 1.86
CA GLU A 308 5.25 23.59 2.31
C GLU A 308 4.05 22.65 2.42
N GLU A 309 3.96 21.67 1.53
CA GLU A 309 2.85 20.71 1.49
C GLU A 309 2.96 19.63 2.57
N ARG A 310 4.17 19.18 2.88
CA ARG A 310 4.42 18.04 3.77
C ARG A 310 3.73 18.15 5.15
N PRO A 311 3.72 19.31 5.84
CA PRO A 311 3.00 19.48 7.10
C PRO A 311 1.47 19.35 7.00
N HIS A 312 0.90 19.49 5.80
CA HIS A 312 -0.54 19.42 5.55
C HIS A 312 -1.00 18.00 5.19
N LEU A 313 -0.07 17.06 5.01
CA LEU A 313 -0.41 15.65 4.79
C LEU A 313 -0.92 15.02 6.09
N GLN A 314 -1.83 14.06 5.96
CA GLN A 314 -2.36 13.32 7.08
C GLN A 314 -1.28 12.41 7.70
N PRO A 315 -1.28 12.24 9.02
CA PRO A 315 -0.34 11.36 9.70
C PRO A 315 -0.58 9.91 9.32
N LEU A 316 0.51 9.15 9.17
CA LEU A 316 0.43 7.73 8.83
C LEU A 316 0.35 6.87 10.09
N PRO A 317 -0.46 5.79 10.09
CA PRO A 317 -0.39 4.77 11.14
C PRO A 317 1.02 4.21 11.28
N LEU A 318 1.42 3.83 12.50
CA LEU A 318 2.74 3.24 12.76
C LEU A 318 2.92 1.91 12.02
N LEU A 319 1.89 1.06 12.04
CA LEU A 319 1.89 -0.23 11.36
C LEU A 319 1.32 -0.09 9.95
N GLY A 320 1.92 -0.81 9.00
CA GLY A 320 1.42 -0.93 7.65
C GLY A 320 0.08 -1.67 7.58
N MET A 321 -0.61 -1.52 6.45
CA MET A 321 -1.84 -2.25 6.20
C MET A 321 -1.54 -3.76 6.14
N GLN A 322 -2.39 -4.56 6.79
CA GLN A 322 -2.27 -6.01 6.74
C GLN A 322 -3.13 -6.54 5.59
N TYR A 323 -2.46 -6.96 4.52
CA TYR A 323 -3.13 -7.48 3.33
C TYR A 323 -3.81 -8.83 3.61
N PHE A 324 -4.94 -9.04 2.92
CA PHE A 324 -5.72 -10.26 3.03
C PHE A 324 -6.25 -10.70 1.68
N THR A 325 -6.58 -11.98 1.59
CA THR A 325 -7.39 -12.53 0.49
C THR A 325 -8.77 -12.89 1.01
N GLU A 326 -9.78 -12.68 0.17
CA GLU A 326 -11.16 -13.03 0.50
C GLU A 326 -11.58 -14.30 -0.21
N ALA A 327 -12.20 -15.20 0.54
CA ALA A 327 -12.80 -16.41 0.01
C ALA A 327 -14.15 -16.66 0.66
N GLN A 328 -15.17 -16.93 -0.16
CA GLN A 328 -16.43 -17.43 0.36
C GLN A 328 -16.30 -18.93 0.65
N ARG A 329 -16.77 -19.34 1.84
CA ARG A 329 -16.74 -20.74 2.28
C ARG A 329 -18.05 -21.10 2.96
N THR A 330 -18.43 -22.36 2.83
CA THR A 330 -19.59 -22.92 3.54
C THR A 330 -19.13 -23.51 4.87
N VAL A 331 -19.89 -23.26 5.93
CA VAL A 331 -19.68 -23.92 7.23
C VAL A 331 -20.08 -25.39 7.11
N CYS A 332 -19.13 -26.28 7.35
CA CYS A 332 -19.33 -27.72 7.31
C CYS A 332 -20.16 -28.23 8.50
N ASP A 333 -20.55 -29.50 8.43
CA ASP A 333 -21.29 -30.24 9.46
C ASP A 333 -20.55 -30.32 10.80
N ASP A 334 -19.21 -30.32 10.78
CA ASP A 334 -18.34 -30.22 11.96
C ASP A 334 -18.30 -28.81 12.59
N GLY A 335 -19.08 -27.85 12.07
CA GLY A 335 -19.13 -26.47 12.53
C GLY A 335 -17.89 -25.64 12.17
N CYS A 336 -17.04 -26.15 11.28
CA CYS A 336 -15.81 -25.50 10.86
C CYS A 336 -15.86 -25.04 9.40
N VAL A 337 -14.94 -24.15 9.06
CA VAL A 337 -14.67 -23.70 7.71
C VAL A 337 -13.26 -24.10 7.32
N ARG A 338 -13.11 -24.62 6.10
CA ARG A 338 -11.84 -25.14 5.60
C ARG A 338 -11.09 -24.11 4.78
N VAL A 339 -9.86 -23.81 5.19
CA VAL A 339 -8.94 -22.84 4.59
C VAL A 339 -7.56 -23.46 4.56
N ASP A 340 -6.89 -23.47 3.40
CA ASP A 340 -5.53 -24.00 3.22
C ASP A 340 -5.32 -25.38 3.88
N HIS A 341 -6.24 -26.32 3.62
CA HIS A 341 -6.24 -27.67 4.19
C HIS A 341 -6.36 -27.76 5.72
N SER A 342 -6.70 -26.67 6.41
CA SER A 342 -6.95 -26.64 7.86
C SER A 342 -8.41 -26.24 8.15
N SER A 343 -8.96 -26.74 9.25
CA SER A 343 -10.35 -26.48 9.66
C SER A 343 -10.38 -25.50 10.83
N TYR A 344 -11.19 -24.46 10.73
CA TYR A 344 -11.33 -23.41 11.74
C TYR A 344 -12.76 -23.31 12.21
N ALA A 345 -12.99 -23.27 13.52
CA ALA A 345 -14.34 -23.13 14.08
C ALA A 345 -15.04 -21.87 13.56
N ALA A 346 -16.29 -22.00 13.11
CA ALA A 346 -17.02 -20.91 12.47
C ALA A 346 -18.11 -20.28 13.34
N ARG A 347 -18.47 -20.89 14.48
CA ARG A 347 -19.48 -20.34 15.39
C ARG A 347 -19.11 -18.90 15.80
N PRO A 348 -20.06 -17.96 15.82
CA PRO A 348 -21.52 -18.15 15.81
C PRO A 348 -22.19 -18.40 14.44
N ALA A 349 -21.45 -18.54 13.34
CA ALA A 349 -22.04 -18.91 12.05
C ALA A 349 -22.80 -20.25 12.13
N THR A 350 -23.95 -20.32 11.45
CA THR A 350 -24.78 -21.53 11.40
C THR A 350 -24.20 -22.56 10.42
N ILE A 351 -24.39 -23.85 10.72
CA ILE A 351 -23.97 -24.95 9.84
C ILE A 351 -24.70 -24.83 8.49
N GLY A 352 -23.97 -25.00 7.39
CA GLY A 352 -24.50 -24.84 6.02
C GLY A 352 -24.58 -23.40 5.52
N SER A 353 -24.37 -22.39 6.38
CA SER A 353 -24.31 -20.99 5.93
C SER A 353 -23.03 -20.71 5.14
N ARG A 354 -23.11 -19.72 4.24
CA ARG A 354 -21.94 -19.17 3.56
C ARG A 354 -21.38 -18.02 4.38
N VAL A 355 -20.09 -18.04 4.63
CA VAL A 355 -19.34 -17.00 5.34
C VAL A 355 -18.24 -16.44 4.45
N LEU A 356 -17.85 -15.20 4.72
CA LEU A 356 -16.70 -14.56 4.09
C LEU A 356 -15.48 -14.78 4.96
N VAL A 357 -14.42 -15.36 4.40
CA VAL A 357 -13.17 -15.60 5.12
C VAL A 357 -12.11 -14.66 4.58
N ARG A 358 -11.55 -13.83 5.46
CA ARG A 358 -10.34 -13.05 5.19
C ARG A 358 -9.13 -13.79 5.71
N VAL A 359 -8.23 -14.14 4.80
CA VAL A 359 -6.98 -14.84 5.12
C VAL A 359 -5.85 -13.82 5.08
N PHE A 360 -5.30 -13.52 6.25
CA PHE A 360 -4.08 -12.72 6.43
C PHE A 360 -2.87 -13.65 6.54
N GLU A 361 -1.67 -13.08 6.55
CA GLU A 361 -0.42 -13.84 6.69
C GLU A 361 -0.41 -14.73 7.94
N ARG A 362 -0.82 -14.18 9.10
CA ARG A 362 -0.71 -14.83 10.42
C ARG A 362 -2.05 -15.13 11.10
N ARG A 363 -3.17 -14.66 10.53
CA ARG A 363 -4.51 -14.84 11.12
C ARG A 363 -5.57 -15.04 10.05
N ILE A 364 -6.71 -15.54 10.47
CA ILE A 364 -7.91 -15.70 9.66
C ILE A 364 -9.07 -15.03 10.38
N GLU A 365 -9.87 -14.26 9.65
CA GLU A 365 -11.11 -13.67 10.12
C GLU A 365 -12.28 -14.31 9.37
N ILE A 366 -13.26 -14.80 10.10
CA ILE A 366 -14.53 -15.32 9.60
C ILE A 366 -15.56 -14.23 9.82
N ARG A 367 -16.24 -13.83 8.75
CA ARG A 367 -17.21 -12.74 8.72
C ARG A 367 -18.52 -13.20 8.12
N GLU A 368 -19.61 -12.58 8.54
CA GLU A 368 -20.91 -12.79 7.92
C GLU A 368 -20.91 -12.29 6.48
N LEU A 369 -21.61 -12.97 5.57
CA LEU A 369 -21.49 -12.69 4.13
C LEU A 369 -22.13 -11.34 3.73
N GLN A 370 -23.27 -10.98 4.31
CA GLN A 370 -24.06 -9.80 3.93
C GLN A 370 -23.59 -8.55 4.67
N THR A 371 -23.52 -8.60 6.00
CA THR A 371 -23.16 -7.45 6.83
C THR A 371 -21.65 -7.23 6.90
N GLN A 372 -20.85 -8.22 6.48
CA GLN A 372 -19.42 -8.28 6.73
C GLN A 372 -19.07 -8.12 8.23
N ALA A 373 -19.98 -8.40 9.16
CA ALA A 373 -19.69 -8.36 10.59
C ALA A 373 -18.66 -9.44 10.94
N LEU A 374 -17.69 -9.10 11.80
CA LEU A 374 -16.70 -10.07 12.28
C LEU A 374 -17.38 -11.08 13.20
N LEU A 375 -17.35 -12.36 12.82
CA LEU A 375 -17.89 -13.46 13.62
C LEU A 375 -16.81 -14.05 14.51
N ARG A 376 -15.62 -14.29 13.97
CA ARG A 376 -14.52 -14.92 14.70
C ARG A 376 -13.16 -14.67 14.09
N THR A 377 -12.13 -14.67 14.92
CA THR A 377 -10.72 -14.58 14.51
C THR A 377 -9.93 -15.77 15.02
N HIS A 378 -9.01 -16.28 14.20
CA HIS A 378 -8.11 -17.38 14.53
C HIS A 378 -6.68 -17.03 14.14
N ALA A 379 -5.69 -17.56 14.88
CA ALA A 379 -4.34 -17.65 14.36
C ALA A 379 -4.30 -18.64 13.19
N ARG A 380 -3.50 -18.36 12.16
CA ARG A 380 -3.36 -19.28 11.02
C ARG A 380 -2.60 -20.53 11.48
N ALA A 381 -3.12 -21.71 11.13
CA ALA A 381 -2.46 -22.96 11.47
C ALA A 381 -1.14 -23.11 10.69
N GLU A 382 -0.08 -23.51 11.40
CA GLU A 382 1.25 -23.72 10.81
C GLU A 382 1.32 -24.99 9.95
N ARG A 383 0.51 -26.00 10.28
CA ARG A 383 0.54 -27.31 9.63
C ARG A 383 -0.79 -27.60 8.92
N PRO A 384 -0.76 -28.04 7.65
CA PRO A 384 -1.94 -28.58 6.97
C PRO A 384 -2.59 -29.71 7.77
N GLY A 385 -3.92 -29.80 7.71
CA GLY A 385 -4.70 -30.82 8.43
C GLY A 385 -5.01 -30.46 9.89
N THR A 386 -4.58 -29.28 10.37
CA THR A 386 -4.88 -28.83 11.74
C THR A 386 -6.35 -28.46 11.88
N VAL A 387 -6.97 -28.87 12.99
CA VAL A 387 -8.35 -28.52 13.35
C VAL A 387 -8.35 -27.58 14.55
N VAL A 388 -8.48 -26.28 14.27
CA VAL A 388 -8.59 -25.20 15.25
C VAL A 388 -10.05 -25.08 15.69
N LEU A 389 -10.45 -25.97 16.61
CA LEU A 389 -11.78 -26.03 17.20
C LEU A 389 -11.64 -26.15 18.72
N PRO A 390 -12.18 -25.22 19.52
CA PRO A 390 -12.12 -25.33 20.98
C PRO A 390 -12.83 -26.58 21.47
N ASP A 391 -12.33 -27.15 22.56
CA ASP A 391 -12.86 -28.40 23.11
C ASP A 391 -14.32 -28.27 23.58
N SER A 392 -14.75 -27.09 24.00
CA SER A 392 -16.15 -26.79 24.37
C SER A 392 -17.12 -26.88 23.19
N GLU A 393 -16.65 -26.70 21.96
CA GLU A 393 -17.48 -26.74 20.74
C GLU A 393 -17.40 -28.09 20.04
N ARG A 394 -16.47 -28.97 20.44
CA ARG A 394 -16.33 -30.29 19.86
C ARG A 394 -17.52 -31.16 20.28
N VAL A 395 -18.16 -31.77 19.29
CA VAL A 395 -19.15 -32.81 19.53
C VAL A 395 -18.50 -33.97 20.30
N PHE A 396 -19.27 -34.57 21.22
CA PHE A 396 -18.86 -35.71 22.02
C PHE A 396 -18.18 -36.77 21.15
N ASN A 397 -16.97 -37.15 21.54
CA ASN A 397 -16.25 -38.26 20.92
C ASN A 397 -15.81 -39.22 22.03
N PRO A 398 -16.31 -40.47 22.02
CA PRO A 398 -16.03 -41.43 23.07
C PRO A 398 -14.53 -41.66 23.31
N SER A 399 -13.70 -41.64 22.26
CA SER A 399 -12.26 -41.89 22.38
C SER A 399 -11.51 -40.70 22.99
N ARG A 400 -11.95 -39.46 22.74
CA ARG A 400 -11.43 -38.27 23.43
C ARG A 400 -11.81 -38.28 24.90
N GLU A 401 -13.05 -38.68 25.20
CA GLU A 401 -13.53 -38.78 26.57
C GLU A 401 -12.73 -39.80 27.37
N THR A 402 -12.42 -40.99 26.82
CA THR A 402 -11.53 -41.95 27.50
C THR A 402 -10.21 -41.31 27.93
N ARG A 403 -9.52 -40.62 27.01
CA ARG A 403 -8.22 -40.02 27.33
C ARG A 403 -8.34 -38.96 28.42
N ARG A 404 -9.43 -38.17 28.39
CA ARG A 404 -9.71 -37.17 29.42
C ARG A 404 -9.90 -37.82 30.78
N ILE A 405 -10.73 -38.86 30.86
CA ILE A 405 -10.97 -39.59 32.11
C ILE A 405 -9.68 -40.22 32.63
N LEU A 406 -8.87 -40.84 31.76
CA LEU A 406 -7.56 -41.39 32.15
C LEU A 406 -6.59 -40.32 32.64
N GLY A 407 -6.59 -39.13 32.02
CA GLY A 407 -5.81 -37.98 32.49
C GLY A 407 -6.27 -37.47 33.85
N GLN A 408 -7.58 -37.46 34.11
CA GLN A 408 -8.13 -37.12 35.43
C GLN A 408 -7.76 -38.18 36.48
N ALA A 409 -7.80 -39.47 36.13
CA ALA A 409 -7.36 -40.55 37.02
C ALA A 409 -5.88 -40.41 37.40
N ARG A 410 -5.01 -40.07 36.43
CA ARG A 410 -3.60 -39.73 36.71
C ARG A 410 -3.46 -38.54 37.67
N ALA A 411 -4.32 -37.53 37.59
CA ALA A 411 -4.30 -36.39 38.50
C ALA A 411 -4.83 -36.72 39.91
N ILE A 412 -5.43 -37.90 40.12
CA ILE A 412 -5.82 -38.41 41.44
C ILE A 412 -4.63 -39.12 42.08
N GLY A 413 -3.97 -40.00 41.31
CA GLY A 413 -2.73 -40.65 41.71
C GLY A 413 -2.38 -41.84 40.80
N VAL A 414 -1.29 -42.53 41.16
CA VAL A 414 -0.70 -43.60 40.32
C VAL A 414 -1.59 -44.83 40.30
N ASP A 415 -2.19 -45.17 41.44
CA ASP A 415 -3.04 -46.36 41.57
C ASP A 415 -4.41 -46.16 40.93
N ALA A 416 -4.96 -44.95 41.02
CA ALA A 416 -6.17 -44.56 40.31
C ALA A 416 -5.99 -44.63 38.78
N GLN A 417 -4.84 -44.16 38.26
CA GLN A 417 -4.50 -44.29 36.84
C GLN A 417 -4.45 -45.78 36.43
N ARG A 418 -3.70 -46.59 37.18
CA ARG A 418 -3.49 -48.02 36.88
C ARG A 418 -4.81 -48.80 36.88
N LEU A 419 -5.66 -48.57 37.87
CA LEU A 419 -6.97 -49.22 37.94
C LEU A 419 -7.87 -48.82 36.77
N CYS A 420 -7.89 -47.53 36.40
CA CYS A 420 -8.68 -47.05 35.26
C CYS A 420 -8.17 -47.62 33.92
N GLU A 421 -6.85 -47.73 33.73
CA GLU A 421 -6.25 -48.35 32.56
C GLU A 421 -6.60 -49.85 32.45
N LEU A 422 -6.52 -50.59 33.56
CA LEU A 422 -6.91 -52.00 33.62
C LEU A 422 -8.40 -52.19 33.30
N LEU A 423 -9.28 -51.38 33.90
CA LEU A 423 -10.71 -51.43 33.64
C LEU A 423 -11.04 -51.14 32.18
N PHE A 424 -10.35 -50.16 31.57
CA PHE A 424 -10.52 -49.86 30.16
C PHE A 424 -9.97 -50.96 29.25
N ALA A 425 -8.88 -51.63 29.63
CA ALA A 425 -8.32 -52.75 28.88
C ALA A 425 -9.26 -53.98 28.87
N VAL A 426 -9.97 -54.23 29.98
CA VAL A 426 -10.90 -55.36 30.11
C VAL A 426 -12.24 -55.09 29.44
N GLU A 427 -12.87 -53.95 29.71
CA GLU A 427 -14.26 -53.69 29.29
C GLU A 427 -14.38 -52.75 28.08
N GLY A 428 -13.25 -52.18 27.63
CA GLY A 428 -13.23 -51.20 26.57
C GLY A 428 -14.16 -50.02 26.83
N ARG A 429 -14.92 -49.64 25.81
CA ARG A 429 -15.80 -48.46 25.86
C ARG A 429 -16.94 -48.59 26.87
N VAL A 430 -17.44 -49.80 27.13
CA VAL A 430 -18.55 -50.03 28.08
C VAL A 430 -18.11 -49.69 29.52
N GLY A 431 -16.82 -49.89 29.82
CA GLY A 431 -16.22 -49.55 31.11
C GLY A 431 -16.10 -48.06 31.42
N GLN A 432 -16.29 -47.16 30.42
CA GLN A 432 -16.13 -45.71 30.61
C GLN A 432 -16.98 -45.14 31.75
N ARG A 433 -18.19 -45.68 31.97
CA ARG A 433 -19.08 -45.25 33.08
C ARG A 433 -18.47 -45.53 34.44
N LYS A 434 -17.72 -46.64 34.58
CA LYS A 434 -17.03 -47.01 35.82
C LYS A 434 -15.83 -46.09 36.06
N LEU A 435 -15.06 -45.79 35.01
CA LEU A 435 -13.95 -44.84 35.10
C LEU A 435 -14.43 -43.44 35.50
N TRP A 436 -15.54 -42.96 34.89
CA TRP A 436 -16.19 -41.71 35.29
C TRP A 436 -16.62 -41.70 36.75
N GLY A 437 -17.18 -42.82 37.24
CA GLY A 437 -17.54 -42.98 38.64
C GLY A 437 -16.32 -42.83 39.56
N ILE A 438 -15.22 -43.51 39.25
CA ILE A 438 -13.98 -43.47 40.05
C ILE A 438 -13.39 -42.05 40.06
N VAL A 439 -13.28 -41.40 38.91
CA VAL A 439 -12.76 -40.04 38.82
C VAL A 439 -13.66 -39.04 39.55
N GLY A 440 -14.98 -39.20 39.46
CA GLY A 440 -15.95 -38.35 40.15
C GLY A 440 -15.88 -38.43 41.69
N LEU A 441 -15.29 -39.48 42.26
CA LEU A 441 -15.06 -39.54 43.72
C LEU A 441 -14.14 -38.42 44.20
N ALA A 442 -13.21 -37.96 43.35
CA ALA A 442 -12.29 -36.88 43.69
C ALA A 442 -12.95 -35.49 43.80
N GLU A 443 -14.21 -35.34 43.37
CA GLU A 443 -15.00 -34.12 43.62
C GLU A 443 -15.57 -34.09 45.05
N ARG A 444 -15.74 -35.27 45.68
CA ARG A 444 -16.39 -35.41 47.00
C ARG A 444 -15.44 -35.83 48.11
N TYR A 445 -14.36 -36.54 47.77
CA TYR A 445 -13.43 -37.14 48.72
C TYR A 445 -11.98 -36.72 48.43
N PRO A 446 -11.09 -36.63 49.44
CA PRO A 446 -9.69 -36.27 49.24
C PRO A 446 -8.98 -37.23 48.27
N ARG A 447 -8.29 -36.68 47.27
CA ARG A 447 -7.60 -37.44 46.19
C ARG A 447 -6.69 -38.55 46.73
N ARG A 448 -5.95 -38.29 47.81
CA ARG A 448 -5.06 -39.28 48.46
C ARG A 448 -5.79 -40.55 48.92
N LEU A 449 -7.01 -40.38 49.45
CA LEU A 449 -7.80 -41.50 49.97
C LEU A 449 -8.48 -42.26 48.84
N VAL A 450 -8.87 -41.55 47.77
CA VAL A 450 -9.35 -42.17 46.53
C VAL A 450 -8.24 -43.01 45.89
N ASP A 451 -7.01 -42.52 45.83
CA ASP A 451 -5.87 -43.27 45.28
C ASP A 451 -5.54 -44.51 46.13
N ALA A 452 -5.51 -44.36 47.46
CA ALA A 452 -5.34 -45.49 48.38
C ALA A 452 -6.47 -46.53 48.27
N ALA A 453 -7.71 -46.09 48.07
CA ALA A 453 -8.84 -46.99 47.81
C ALA A 453 -8.66 -47.74 46.48
N CYS A 454 -8.14 -47.08 45.43
CA CYS A 454 -7.81 -47.74 44.17
C CYS A 454 -6.70 -48.78 44.35
N ALA A 455 -5.66 -48.46 45.13
CA ALA A 455 -4.57 -49.38 45.46
C ALA A 455 -5.11 -50.63 46.18
N ARG A 456 -5.98 -50.42 47.17
CA ARG A 456 -6.59 -51.51 47.94
C ARG A 456 -7.53 -52.36 47.08
N ALA A 457 -8.33 -51.75 46.22
CA ALA A 457 -9.21 -52.47 45.31
C ALA A 457 -8.43 -53.38 44.34
N MET A 458 -7.26 -52.92 43.87
CA MET A 458 -6.37 -53.75 43.05
C MET A 458 -5.74 -54.88 43.86
N ALA A 459 -5.33 -54.64 45.11
CA ALA A 459 -4.79 -55.68 46.00
C ALA A 459 -5.83 -56.76 46.32
N ASP A 460 -7.10 -56.38 46.48
CA ASP A 460 -8.22 -57.31 46.71
C ASP A 460 -8.63 -58.06 45.42
N GLY A 461 -8.10 -57.68 44.25
CA GLY A 461 -8.45 -58.25 42.94
C GLY A 461 -9.86 -57.87 42.44
N VAL A 462 -10.52 -56.90 43.07
CA VAL A 462 -11.90 -56.51 42.76
C VAL A 462 -11.92 -55.19 41.98
N HIS A 463 -12.07 -55.29 40.67
CA HIS A 463 -12.05 -54.14 39.76
C HIS A 463 -13.48 -53.61 39.53
N SER A 464 -14.05 -52.93 40.54
CA SER A 464 -15.42 -52.39 40.46
C SER A 464 -15.52 -51.01 41.12
N TYR A 465 -16.21 -50.08 40.46
CA TYR A 465 -16.50 -48.76 41.03
C TYR A 465 -17.20 -48.84 42.39
N ARG A 466 -18.15 -49.77 42.58
CA ARG A 466 -18.87 -49.90 43.85
C ARG A 466 -17.92 -50.26 45.00
N HIS A 467 -16.93 -51.10 44.72
CA HIS A 467 -15.91 -51.51 45.69
C HIS A 467 -14.98 -50.34 46.03
N VAL A 468 -14.48 -49.64 45.00
CA VAL A 468 -13.63 -48.45 45.19
C VAL A 468 -14.36 -47.37 46.00
N LYS A 469 -15.64 -47.13 45.71
CA LYS A 469 -16.46 -46.18 46.46
C LYS A 469 -16.58 -46.58 47.94
N ALA A 470 -16.94 -47.83 48.22
CA ALA A 470 -17.07 -48.33 49.59
C ALA A 470 -15.75 -48.25 50.37
N LEU A 471 -14.63 -48.60 49.73
CA LEU A 471 -13.30 -48.46 50.31
C LEU A 471 -12.94 -46.99 50.57
N THR A 472 -13.27 -46.09 49.65
CA THR A 472 -13.03 -44.64 49.83
C THR A 472 -13.82 -44.13 51.03
N GLU A 473 -15.11 -44.48 51.14
CA GLU A 473 -15.96 -44.07 52.26
C GLU A 473 -15.44 -44.61 53.59
N LYS A 474 -14.98 -45.87 53.61
CA LYS A 474 -14.36 -46.48 54.78
C LYS A 474 -13.07 -45.77 55.19
N LEU A 475 -12.16 -45.53 54.24
CA LEU A 475 -10.89 -44.84 54.50
C LEU A 475 -11.10 -43.39 54.96
N VAL A 476 -12.14 -42.72 54.45
CA VAL A 476 -12.53 -41.38 54.92
C VAL A 476 -13.07 -41.45 56.35
N ALA A 477 -13.95 -42.40 56.66
CA ALA A 477 -14.47 -42.57 58.01
C ALA A 477 -13.36 -42.91 59.02
N GLU A 478 -12.44 -43.81 58.66
CA GLU A 478 -11.26 -44.15 59.47
C GLU A 478 -10.34 -42.95 59.67
N ALA A 479 -10.12 -42.14 58.63
CA ALA A 479 -9.30 -40.94 58.73
C ALA A 479 -9.96 -39.87 59.63
N LEU A 480 -11.29 -39.75 59.59
CA LEU A 480 -12.03 -38.85 60.48
C LEU A 480 -12.01 -39.35 61.93
N ALA A 481 -12.25 -40.64 62.15
CA ALA A 481 -12.16 -41.26 63.48
C ALA A 481 -10.74 -41.14 64.07
N ALA A 482 -9.69 -41.29 63.26
CA ALA A 482 -8.31 -41.11 63.72
C ALA A 482 -7.97 -39.64 64.07
N ILE A 483 -8.68 -38.67 63.47
CA ILE A 483 -8.58 -37.26 63.86
C ILE A 483 -9.31 -37.02 65.20
N ASP A 484 -10.47 -37.65 65.40
CA ASP A 484 -11.27 -37.53 66.62
C ASP A 484 -10.67 -38.31 67.81
N GLU A 485 -10.01 -39.44 67.58
CA GLU A 485 -9.35 -40.28 68.59
C GLU A 485 -7.92 -39.86 68.90
N ALA A 486 -7.34 -38.88 68.19
CA ALA A 486 -6.02 -38.36 68.50
C ALA A 486 -6.03 -37.73 69.91
N PRO A 487 -5.38 -38.33 70.92
CA PRO A 487 -5.36 -37.74 72.26
C PRO A 487 -4.57 -36.43 72.22
N ALA A 488 -5.15 -35.38 72.79
CA ALA A 488 -4.39 -34.22 73.24
C ALA A 488 -3.43 -34.68 74.35
N SER A 489 -2.27 -35.20 73.98
CA SER A 489 -1.14 -35.48 74.88
C SER A 489 0.05 -34.58 74.53
N PRO A 490 0.64 -33.87 75.50
CA PRO A 490 1.47 -32.68 75.29
C PRO A 490 2.96 -33.00 75.10
N VAL A 491 3.32 -33.95 74.23
CA VAL A 491 4.73 -34.19 73.88
C VAL A 491 4.82 -34.59 72.40
N ASN A 492 5.27 -33.66 71.55
CA ASN A 492 5.38 -33.73 70.08
C ASN A 492 4.12 -33.49 69.25
N ALA A 493 3.28 -32.53 69.65
CA ALA A 493 2.50 -31.75 68.68
C ALA A 493 3.43 -30.71 68.02
N PRO A 494 3.40 -30.44 66.69
CA PRO A 494 3.67 -29.08 66.27
C PRO A 494 2.64 -28.24 67.02
N GLN A 495 3.10 -27.30 67.84
CA GLN A 495 2.25 -26.32 68.47
C GLN A 495 1.33 -25.73 67.38
N GLN A 496 0.10 -26.25 67.27
CA GLN A 496 -1.04 -25.35 67.33
C GLN A 496 -0.97 -24.79 68.75
N ALA A 497 -0.06 -23.83 68.90
CA ALA A 497 -0.35 -22.70 69.73
C ALA A 497 -1.80 -22.34 69.37
N GLU A 498 -2.61 -22.05 70.38
CA GLU A 498 -3.40 -20.85 70.24
C GLU A 498 -2.45 -19.83 69.61
N LEU A 499 -2.51 -19.68 68.28
CA LEU A 499 -2.06 -18.46 67.68
C LEU A 499 -3.03 -17.50 68.33
N ASP A 500 -2.65 -16.94 69.48
CA ASP A 500 -2.98 -15.57 69.78
C ASP A 500 -2.88 -14.91 68.42
N LEU A 501 -4.03 -14.42 67.92
CA LEU A 501 -4.09 -13.68 66.67
C LEU A 501 -3.24 -12.42 66.89
N THR A 502 -1.93 -12.58 66.88
CA THR A 502 -0.96 -11.52 67.02
C THR A 502 -0.89 -10.89 65.65
N GLN A 503 -1.47 -9.70 65.54
CA GLN A 503 -1.31 -8.84 64.36
C GLN A 503 0.15 -8.49 64.07
N ALA A 504 1.08 -8.82 64.98
CA ALA A 504 2.51 -8.64 64.81
C ALA A 504 3.20 -9.98 64.47
N HIS A 505 3.62 -10.12 63.22
CA HIS A 505 4.55 -11.17 62.77
C HIS A 505 5.58 -10.49 61.85
N PRO A 506 6.86 -10.89 61.80
CA PRO A 506 7.86 -10.30 60.89
C PRO A 506 7.53 -10.38 59.38
N LEU A 507 6.45 -11.10 59.01
CA LEU A 507 5.91 -11.18 57.64
C LEU A 507 4.59 -10.41 57.48
N ILE A 508 3.97 -9.97 58.57
CA ILE A 508 2.79 -9.11 58.58
C ILE A 508 3.32 -7.68 58.71
N ARG A 509 3.10 -6.88 57.68
CA ARG A 509 3.46 -5.45 57.69
C ARG A 509 2.56 -4.71 58.67
N ASP A 510 3.12 -3.69 59.31
CA ASP A 510 2.38 -2.85 60.23
C ASP A 510 1.18 -2.18 59.52
N ALA A 511 0.06 -2.00 60.24
CA ALA A 511 -1.14 -1.38 59.68
C ALA A 511 -0.86 0.06 59.20
N ASP A 512 0.09 0.75 59.83
CA ASP A 512 0.49 2.10 59.45
C ASP A 512 1.20 2.12 58.08
N GLU A 513 1.94 1.07 57.70
CA GLU A 513 2.52 0.95 56.35
C GLU A 513 1.43 0.83 55.27
N TYR A 514 0.31 0.16 55.56
CA TYR A 514 -0.82 0.10 54.64
C TYR A 514 -1.48 1.48 54.48
N GLY A 515 -1.58 2.25 55.56
CA GLY A 515 -2.06 3.63 55.57
C GLY A 515 -1.17 4.57 54.75
N GLU A 516 0.15 4.46 54.90
CA GLU A 516 1.11 5.22 54.09
C GLU A 516 1.06 4.83 52.61
N LEU A 517 0.91 3.54 52.30
CA LEU A 517 0.84 3.05 50.92
C LEU A 517 -0.45 3.52 50.23
N PHE A 518 -1.58 3.52 50.94
CA PHE A 518 -2.82 4.12 50.46
C PHE A 518 -2.70 5.64 50.28
N SER A 519 -2.07 6.33 51.22
CA SER A 519 -1.85 7.78 51.16
C SER A 519 -0.91 8.17 50.01
N ARG A 520 0.12 7.36 49.73
CA ARG A 520 1.01 7.51 48.56
C ARG A 520 0.29 7.26 47.24
N CYS A 521 -0.52 6.21 47.15
CA CYS A 521 -1.32 5.96 45.95
C CYS A 521 -2.36 7.06 45.73
N ALA A 522 -3.03 7.53 46.79
CA ALA A 522 -4.01 8.61 46.71
C ALA A 522 -3.35 9.92 46.26
N SER A 523 -2.20 10.27 46.84
CA SER A 523 -1.44 11.46 46.45
C SER A 523 -0.95 11.38 44.99
N GLN A 524 -0.46 10.23 44.52
CA GLN A 524 -0.10 10.01 43.11
C GLN A 524 -1.29 10.09 42.14
N HIS A 525 -2.50 9.70 42.55
CA HIS A 525 -3.70 9.85 41.74
C HIS A 525 -4.20 11.30 41.67
N SER A 526 -4.07 12.08 42.74
CA SER A 526 -4.38 13.51 42.73
C SER A 526 -3.40 14.35 41.90
N THR A 527 -2.15 13.91 41.72
CA THR A 527 -1.21 14.59 40.79
C THR A 527 -1.43 14.23 39.32
N THR A 528 -2.16 13.15 39.02
CA THR A 528 -2.34 12.65 37.64
C THR A 528 -3.66 13.12 36.99
N THR A 529 -4.53 13.82 37.72
CA THR A 529 -5.88 14.21 37.24
C THR A 529 -6.09 15.71 36.99
N LEU A 530 -5.02 16.52 36.93
CA LEU A 530 -5.11 17.95 36.60
C LEU A 530 -4.17 18.35 35.46
N THR A 531 -4.44 17.87 34.25
CA THR A 531 -4.13 18.61 33.00
C THR A 531 -5.09 18.15 31.90
N ASN A 532 -6.31 18.70 31.89
CA ASN A 532 -7.11 18.84 30.67
C ASN A 532 -7.02 20.32 30.25
N PRO A 533 -6.55 20.66 29.03
CA PRO A 533 -6.48 22.02 28.56
C PRO A 533 -7.66 22.30 27.62
N GLU A 534 -8.74 22.91 28.11
CA GLU A 534 -9.65 23.67 27.24
C GLU A 534 -10.13 24.93 27.98
N ASP A 535 -10.21 26.00 27.19
CA ASP A 535 -10.80 27.32 27.44
C ASP A 535 -9.98 28.41 28.16
N SER A 536 -9.32 29.23 27.33
CA SER A 536 -9.31 30.68 27.53
C SER A 536 -9.55 31.41 26.20
N PRO A 537 -10.58 32.27 26.11
CA PRO A 537 -10.74 33.23 25.03
C PRO A 537 -10.14 34.59 25.44
N ALA A 538 -9.27 35.14 24.59
CA ALA A 538 -9.06 36.57 24.34
C ALA A 538 -8.16 36.75 23.12
#